data_AF-A0A926VXK8-F1
#
_entry.id   AF-A0A926VXK8-F1
#
_cell.length_a   1.000
_cell.length_b   1.000
_cell.length_c   1.000
_cell.angle_alpha   90.00
_cell.angle_beta   90.00
_cell.angle_gamma   90.00
#
_symmetry.space_group_name_H-M   'P 1'
#
loop_
_entity.id
_entity.type
_entity.pdbx_description
1 polymer ?
#
loop_
_entity_poly.entity_id
_entity_poly.type
_entity_poly.pdbx_seq_one_letter_code
_entity_poly.pdbx_strand_id
1 'polypeptide(L)'
;MANRKQSKALVRKHIFPVRLSDIELDLLRIKSLDAGMSASELMRRNALMRPLPKRLSKISLQTYWELGQIGNNLNQLVKATNTALKIGRTLPADPQLLRELLELLHQCRRDIALDDVDLEDSEESEDDWEAD
;
A
#
# COMPACT_ATOMS: atom_id res chain seq x y z
N MET A 1 34.69 -15.27 26.34
CA MET A 1 33.62 -14.63 25.55
C MET A 1 32.73 -13.85 26.51
N ALA A 2 32.66 -12.52 26.36
CA ALA A 2 31.97 -11.66 27.31
C ALA A 2 30.46 -11.92 27.28
N ASN A 3 29.89 -12.27 28.44
CA ASN A 3 28.45 -12.48 28.63
C ASN A 3 27.77 -11.10 28.61
N ARG A 4 27.39 -10.63 27.42
CA ARG A 4 26.70 -9.34 27.23
C ARG A 4 25.30 -9.47 27.85
N LYS A 5 25.13 -8.99 29.08
CA LYS A 5 23.82 -8.95 29.76
C LYS A 5 22.85 -8.18 28.86
N GLN A 6 21.86 -8.88 28.29
CA GLN A 6 20.78 -8.23 27.56
C GLN A 6 19.92 -7.42 28.54
N SER A 7 19.42 -6.26 28.11
CA SER A 7 18.52 -5.46 28.93
C SER A 7 17.28 -6.29 29.28
N LYS A 8 16.78 -6.14 30.52
CA LYS A 8 15.60 -6.88 31.00
C LYS A 8 14.37 -6.68 30.10
N ALA A 9 14.30 -5.55 29.41
CA ALA A 9 13.25 -5.21 28.44
C ALA A 9 13.33 -6.01 27.13
N LEU A 10 14.52 -6.47 26.71
CA LEU A 10 14.70 -7.24 25.47
C LEU A 10 14.41 -8.75 25.63
N VAL A 11 14.25 -9.21 26.87
CA VAL A 11 13.98 -10.62 27.17
C VAL A 11 12.55 -10.96 26.74
N ARG A 12 12.42 -11.91 25.81
CA ARG A 12 11.14 -12.37 25.27
C ARG A 12 10.46 -13.29 26.29
N LYS A 13 9.40 -12.81 26.94
CA LYS A 13 8.67 -13.54 28.01
C LYS A 13 7.27 -14.04 27.60
N HIS A 14 6.70 -13.49 26.53
CA HIS A 14 5.32 -13.77 26.13
C HIS A 14 5.27 -14.81 25.00
N ILE A 15 4.25 -15.67 25.03
CA ILE A 15 3.98 -16.68 24.01
C ILE A 15 2.72 -16.26 23.23
N PHE A 16 2.82 -16.27 21.90
CA PHE A 16 1.70 -16.03 20.98
C PHE A 16 1.42 -17.31 20.17
N PRO A 17 0.40 -18.11 20.53
CA PRO A 17 0.14 -19.38 19.86
C PRO A 17 -0.52 -19.16 18.49
N VAL A 18 0.05 -19.77 17.45
CA VAL A 18 -0.49 -19.78 16.08
C VAL A 18 -0.87 -21.21 15.72
N ARG A 19 -2.11 -21.43 15.24
CA ARG A 19 -2.53 -22.72 14.69
C ARG A 19 -2.12 -22.80 13.23
N LEU A 20 -1.54 -23.93 12.84
CA LEU A 20 -1.09 -24.20 11.49
C LEU A 20 -1.67 -25.54 11.04
N SER A 21 -2.04 -25.63 9.77
CA SER A 21 -2.22 -26.91 9.09
C SER A 21 -0.86 -27.58 8.84
N ASP A 22 -0.88 -28.87 8.49
CA ASP A 22 0.34 -29.63 8.20
C ASP A 22 1.14 -28.99 7.06
N ILE A 23 0.45 -28.50 6.02
CA ILE A 23 1.06 -27.82 4.87
C ILE A 23 1.76 -26.52 5.30
N GLU A 24 1.10 -25.72 6.14
CA GLU A 24 1.66 -24.45 6.61
C GLU A 24 2.87 -24.67 7.52
N LEU A 25 2.83 -25.72 8.35
CA LEU A 25 3.93 -26.10 9.22
C LEU A 25 5.17 -26.52 8.41
N ASP A 26 4.99 -27.35 7.39
CA ASP A 26 6.10 -27.79 6.54
C ASP A 26 6.65 -26.64 5.71
N LEU A 27 5.79 -25.77 5.17
CA LEU A 27 6.23 -24.56 4.47
C LEU A 27 7.05 -23.64 5.38
N LEU A 28 6.63 -23.48 6.64
CA LEU A 28 7.36 -22.67 7.62
C LEU A 28 8.75 -23.26 7.92
N ARG A 29 8.84 -24.59 8.04
CA ARG A 29 10.11 -25.29 8.25
C ARG A 29 11.06 -25.06 7.07
N ILE A 30 10.60 -25.31 5.85
CA ILE A 30 11.40 -25.11 4.62
C ILE A 30 11.91 -23.67 4.56
N LYS A 31 11.02 -22.68 4.71
CA LYS A 31 11.41 -21.26 4.67
C LYS A 31 12.42 -20.88 5.76
N SER A 32 12.31 -21.48 6.94
CA SER A 32 13.23 -21.21 8.05
C SER A 32 14.63 -21.79 7.78
N LEU A 33 14.68 -23.00 7.18
CA LEU A 33 15.92 -23.63 6.76
C LEU A 33 16.61 -22.83 5.66
N ASP A 34 15.87 -22.44 4.62
CA ASP A 34 16.40 -21.62 3.52
C ASP A 34 16.95 -20.27 4.00
N ALA A 35 16.30 -19.68 5.01
CA ALA A 35 16.72 -18.42 5.62
C ALA A 35 17.83 -18.59 6.68
N GLY A 36 18.26 -19.82 6.98
CA GLY A 36 19.31 -20.10 7.97
C GLY A 36 18.96 -19.69 9.41
N MET A 37 17.67 -19.69 9.77
CA MET A 37 17.21 -19.24 11.10
C MET A 37 16.08 -20.10 11.64
N SER A 38 15.78 -19.97 12.94
CA SER A 38 14.66 -20.71 13.52
C SER A 38 13.31 -20.21 12.98
N ALA A 39 12.32 -21.09 12.93
CA ALA A 39 10.95 -20.72 12.54
C ALA A 39 10.39 -19.56 13.38
N SER A 40 10.73 -19.50 14.67
CA SER A 40 10.31 -18.40 15.56
C SER A 40 11.00 -17.08 15.25
N GLU A 41 12.30 -17.10 14.87
CA GLU A 41 13.00 -15.89 14.44
C GLU A 41 12.49 -15.41 13.09
N LEU A 42 12.28 -16.34 12.14
CA LEU A 42 11.70 -16.04 10.83
C LEU A 42 10.31 -15.39 10.98
N MET A 43 9.45 -15.96 11.82
CA MET A 43 8.11 -15.43 12.06
C MET A 43 8.18 -14.05 12.70
N ARG A 44 9.04 -13.83 13.70
CA ARG A 44 9.22 -12.49 14.30
C ARG A 44 9.72 -11.48 13.29
N ARG A 45 10.71 -11.82 12.47
CA ARG A 45 11.23 -10.91 11.43
C ARG A 45 10.15 -10.57 10.40
N ASN A 46 9.36 -11.56 9.99
CA ASN A 46 8.30 -11.35 9.01
C ASN A 46 7.08 -10.61 9.58
N ALA A 47 6.74 -10.83 10.84
CA ALA A 47 5.55 -10.24 11.47
C ALA A 47 5.81 -8.86 12.09
N LEU A 48 6.99 -8.62 12.65
CA LEU A 48 7.30 -7.40 13.40
C LEU A 48 8.29 -6.47 12.68
N MET A 49 9.20 -7.02 11.87
CA MET A 49 10.29 -6.24 11.26
C MET A 49 10.06 -5.96 9.78
N ARG A 50 9.09 -6.61 9.14
CA ARG A 50 8.69 -6.23 7.78
C ARG A 50 7.70 -5.09 7.88
N PRO A 51 7.87 -4.02 7.07
CA PRO A 51 6.83 -3.01 6.94
C PRO A 51 5.55 -3.71 6.50
N LEU A 52 4.47 -3.49 7.24
CA LEU A 52 3.15 -3.93 6.81
C LEU A 52 2.86 -3.26 5.46
N PRO A 53 2.18 -3.95 4.52
CA PRO A 53 1.72 -3.30 3.30
C PRO A 53 0.96 -2.05 3.72
N LYS A 54 1.37 -0.89 3.19
CA LYS A 54 0.72 0.39 3.48
C LYS A 54 -0.77 0.20 3.21
N ARG A 55 -1.60 0.47 4.22
CA ARG A 55 -3.05 0.55 3.98
C ARG A 55 -3.22 1.62 2.91
N LEU A 56 -3.80 1.26 1.76
CA LEU A 56 -4.12 2.25 0.75
C LEU A 56 -5.03 3.30 1.41
N SER A 57 -4.65 4.57 1.31
CA SER A 57 -5.48 5.64 1.85
C SER A 57 -6.86 5.57 1.17
N LYS A 58 -7.91 6.03 1.87
CA LYS A 58 -9.24 6.14 1.24
C LYS A 58 -9.17 6.95 -0.05
N ILE A 59 -8.31 7.96 -0.06
CA ILE A 59 -7.98 8.79 -1.23
C ILE A 59 -7.37 7.91 -2.33
N SER A 60 -6.32 7.13 -2.05
CA SER A 60 -5.71 6.23 -3.05
C SER A 60 -6.72 5.30 -3.72
N LEU A 61 -7.62 4.69 -2.94
CA LEU A 61 -8.68 3.83 -3.47
C LEU A 61 -9.67 4.59 -4.34
N GLN A 62 -10.08 5.78 -3.90
CA GLN A 62 -10.98 6.65 -4.67
C GLN A 62 -10.33 7.12 -5.97
N THR A 63 -9.06 7.53 -5.93
CA THR A 63 -8.26 7.90 -7.11
C THR A 63 -8.20 6.76 -8.12
N TYR A 64 -7.96 5.52 -7.69
CA TYR A 64 -7.97 4.37 -8.59
C TYR A 64 -9.33 4.18 -9.27
N TRP A 65 -10.43 4.39 -8.53
CA TRP A 65 -11.77 4.29 -9.08
C TRP A 65 -12.06 5.40 -10.10
N GLU A 66 -11.69 6.65 -9.79
CA GLU A 66 -11.85 7.80 -10.69
C GLU A 66 -11.01 7.67 -11.96
N LEU A 67 -9.77 7.19 -11.86
CA LEU A 67 -8.94 6.87 -13.02
C LEU A 67 -9.59 5.81 -13.92
N GLY A 68 -10.26 4.81 -13.32
CA GLY A 68 -11.05 3.83 -14.07
C GLY A 68 -12.20 4.46 -14.84
N GLN A 69 -12.92 5.40 -14.24
CA GLN A 69 -14.01 6.14 -14.91
C GLN A 69 -13.49 7.00 -16.07
N ILE A 70 -12.37 7.71 -15.86
CA ILE A 70 -11.68 8.49 -16.89
C ILE A 70 -11.29 7.61 -18.07
N GLY A 71 -10.69 6.43 -17.80
CA GLY A 71 -10.33 5.46 -18.84
C GLY A 71 -11.53 4.96 -19.64
N ASN A 72 -12.66 4.71 -18.98
CA ASN A 72 -13.90 4.32 -19.65
C ASN A 72 -14.44 5.43 -20.56
N ASN A 73 -14.43 6.68 -20.10
CA ASN A 73 -14.89 7.83 -20.89
C ASN A 73 -14.00 8.07 -22.11
N LEU A 74 -12.68 7.96 -21.96
CA LEU A 74 -11.74 8.01 -23.08
C LEU A 74 -12.01 6.90 -24.10
N ASN A 75 -12.25 5.67 -23.65
CA ASN A 75 -12.56 4.56 -24.53
C ASN A 75 -13.87 4.80 -25.30
N GLN A 76 -14.88 5.41 -24.68
CA GLN A 76 -16.13 5.79 -25.35
C GLN A 76 -15.90 6.86 -26.42
N LEU A 77 -15.11 7.90 -26.10
CA LEU A 77 -14.73 8.93 -27.07
C LEU A 77 -14.01 8.32 -28.27
N VAL A 78 -12.98 7.49 -28.05
CA VAL A 78 -12.24 6.82 -29.13
C VAL A 78 -13.16 5.97 -30.01
N LYS A 79 -14.09 5.22 -29.40
CA LYS A 79 -15.09 4.44 -30.16
C LYS A 79 -16.00 5.33 -31.00
N ALA A 80 -16.49 6.43 -30.45
CA ALA A 80 -17.34 7.38 -31.16
C ALA A 80 -16.61 8.03 -32.34
N THR A 81 -15.37 8.49 -32.11
CA THR A 81 -14.45 9.04 -33.12
C THR A 81 -14.20 8.03 -34.25
N ASN A 82 -13.81 6.80 -33.91
CA ASN A 82 -13.54 5.75 -34.90
C ASN A 82 -14.78 5.38 -35.71
N THR A 83 -15.96 5.39 -35.07
CA THR A 83 -17.23 5.13 -35.75
C THR A 83 -17.58 6.25 -36.73
N ALA A 84 -17.39 7.51 -36.33
CA ALA A 84 -17.64 8.66 -37.20
C ALA A 84 -16.72 8.69 -38.43
N LEU A 85 -15.43 8.38 -38.24
CA LEU A 85 -14.46 8.25 -39.34
C LEU A 85 -14.87 7.17 -40.35
N LYS A 86 -15.32 6.00 -39.87
CA LYS A 86 -15.77 4.91 -40.74
C LYS A 86 -16.99 5.26 -41.59
N ILE A 87 -17.88 6.11 -41.08
CA ILE A 87 -19.12 6.52 -41.76
C ILE A 87 -18.91 7.80 -42.59
N GLY A 88 -17.68 8.35 -42.63
CA GLY A 88 -17.34 9.57 -43.38
C GLY A 88 -17.99 10.83 -42.82
N ARG A 89 -18.35 10.83 -41.54
CA ARG A 89 -18.94 11.99 -40.83
C ARG A 89 -17.88 12.76 -40.05
N THR A 90 -18.20 14.00 -39.72
CA THR A 90 -17.37 14.85 -38.87
C THR A 90 -17.23 14.24 -37.46
N LEU A 91 -16.05 14.41 -36.86
CA LEU A 91 -15.67 13.85 -35.57
C LEU A 91 -16.56 14.43 -34.45
N PRO A 92 -17.39 13.63 -33.76
CA PRO A 92 -18.17 14.09 -32.63
C PRO A 92 -17.31 13.91 -31.37
N ALA A 93 -16.23 14.68 -31.26
CA ALA A 93 -15.58 14.83 -29.97
C ALA A 93 -16.40 15.87 -29.22
N ASP A 94 -17.26 15.42 -28.30
CA ASP A 94 -18.06 16.32 -27.48
C ASP A 94 -17.12 17.20 -26.64
N PRO A 95 -17.04 18.52 -26.92
CA PRO A 95 -16.15 19.42 -26.19
C PRO A 95 -16.50 19.46 -24.69
N GLN A 96 -17.76 19.19 -24.35
CA GLN A 96 -18.23 19.18 -22.97
C GLN A 96 -17.65 17.99 -22.21
N LEU A 97 -17.72 16.78 -22.79
CA LEU A 97 -17.15 15.57 -22.20
C LEU A 97 -15.63 15.67 -22.02
N LEU A 98 -14.93 16.30 -22.97
CA LEU A 98 -13.50 16.57 -22.85
C LEU A 98 -13.18 17.54 -21.70
N ARG A 99 -14.05 18.53 -21.48
CA ARG A 99 -13.89 19.52 -20.40
C ARG A 99 -14.13 18.89 -19.03
N GLU A 100 -15.15 18.07 -18.90
CA GLU A 100 -15.44 17.29 -17.69
C GLU A 100 -14.28 16.32 -17.37
N LEU A 101 -13.73 15.66 -18.38
CA LEU A 101 -12.56 14.78 -18.21
C LEU A 101 -11.33 15.54 -17.69
N LEU A 102 -11.08 16.73 -18.24
CA LEU A 102 -9.98 17.59 -17.82
C LEU A 102 -10.15 18.06 -16.37
N GLU A 103 -11.38 18.38 -15.97
CA GLU A 103 -11.71 18.81 -14.61
C GLU A 103 -11.52 17.69 -13.59
N LEU A 104 -11.97 16.47 -13.91
CA LEU A 104 -11.71 15.28 -13.09
C LEU A 104 -10.22 14.99 -12.94
N LEU A 105 -9.44 15.08 -14.03
CA LEU A 105 -7.99 14.92 -13.97
C LEU A 105 -7.31 15.97 -13.07
N HIS A 106 -7.78 17.22 -13.12
CA HIS A 106 -7.28 18.27 -12.25
C HIS A 106 -7.63 18.02 -10.78
N GLN A 107 -8.82 17.50 -10.49
CA GLN A 107 -9.23 17.12 -9.14
C GLN A 107 -8.36 15.98 -8.60
N CYS A 108 -8.23 14.86 -9.32
CA CYS A 108 -7.35 13.76 -8.94
C CYS A 108 -5.92 14.24 -8.65
N ARG A 109 -5.38 15.13 -9.48
CA ARG A 109 -4.02 15.67 -9.29
C ARG A 109 -3.88 16.49 -8.00
N ARG A 110 -4.89 17.28 -7.63
CA ARG A 110 -4.89 18.04 -6.38
C ARG A 110 -4.92 17.11 -5.17
N ASP A 111 -5.77 16.09 -5.22
CA ASP A 111 -5.97 15.18 -4.09
C ASP A 111 -4.73 14.30 -3.82
N ILE A 112 -4.02 13.88 -4.88
CA ILE A 112 -2.73 13.19 -4.76
C ILE A 112 -1.66 14.11 -4.14
N ALA A 113 -1.61 15.38 -4.53
CA ALA A 113 -0.57 16.31 -4.07
C ALA A 113 -0.71 16.72 -2.59
N LEU A 114 -1.89 16.56 -1.99
CA LEU A 114 -2.14 16.88 -0.58
C LEU A 114 -1.74 15.73 0.37
N ASP A 115 -1.88 14.47 -0.05
CA ASP A 115 -1.57 13.27 0.76
C ASP A 115 -0.03 13.08 0.97
N ASP A 116 0.81 13.74 0.16
CA ASP A 116 2.29 13.72 0.28
C ASP A 116 2.84 14.64 1.39
N VAL A 117 2.02 15.50 2.00
CA VAL A 117 2.48 16.52 2.98
C VAL A 117 2.26 16.08 4.44
N ASP A 118 1.42 15.08 4.71
CA ASP A 118 0.98 14.71 6.07
C ASP A 118 1.80 13.57 6.74
N LEU A 119 3.00 13.24 6.23
CA LEU A 119 3.81 12.11 6.74
C LEU A 119 5.12 12.50 7.45
N GLU A 120 5.46 13.78 7.50
CA GLU A 120 6.60 14.30 8.28
C GLU A 120 6.04 15.22 9.36
N ASP A 121 5.77 14.70 10.56
CA ASP A 121 5.79 15.41 11.86
C ASP A 121 4.86 14.73 12.88
N SER A 122 5.27 13.56 13.40
CA SER A 122 4.83 13.13 14.73
C SER A 122 5.72 12.02 15.29
N GLU A 123 6.98 12.36 15.58
CA GLU A 123 7.76 11.63 16.59
C GLU A 123 8.47 12.65 17.51
N GLU A 124 7.69 13.48 18.22
CA GLU A 124 8.16 14.01 19.50
C GLU A 124 7.90 12.93 20.56
N SER A 125 8.88 12.04 20.77
CA SER A 125 8.92 11.24 21.99
C SER A 125 9.60 12.07 23.07
N GLU A 126 8.82 12.69 23.96
CA GLU A 126 9.29 13.12 25.27
C GLU A 126 9.63 11.87 26.10
N ASP A 127 10.91 11.51 26.15
CA ASP A 127 11.45 10.43 26.97
C ASP A 127 11.75 11.00 28.37
N ASP A 128 10.78 10.86 29.27
CA ASP A 128 10.86 11.28 30.68
C ASP A 128 11.68 10.24 31.47
N TRP A 129 12.92 10.61 31.80
CA TRP A 129 13.84 9.79 32.59
C TRP A 129 13.61 10.04 34.10
N GLU A 130 12.84 9.19 34.78
CA GLU A 130 12.91 9.09 36.24
C GLU A 130 13.78 7.89 36.66
N ALA A 131 14.85 8.21 37.40
CA ALA A 131 15.73 7.26 38.05
C ALA A 131 15.34 7.16 39.53
N ASP A 132 15.11 5.93 39.99
CA ASP A 132 15.28 5.50 41.39
C ASP A 132 15.87 4.08 41.42
#